data_AF-A0A7C4X2Y7-F1
#
_entry.id   AF-A0A7C4X2Y7-F1
#
_cell.length_a   1.000
_cell.length_b   1.000
_cell.length_c   1.000
_cell.angle_alpha   90.00
_cell.angle_beta   90.00
_cell.angle_gamma   90.00
#
_symmetry.space_group_name_H-M   'P 1'
#
loop_
_entity.id
_entity.type
_entity.pdbx_description
1 polymer ?
#
loop_
_entity_poly.entity_id
_entity_poly.type
_entity_poly.pdbx_seq_one_letter_code
_entity_poly.pdbx_strand_id
1 'polypeptide(L)'
;MQKRKYRGYEEGLGREGEVQRLGFSKGGGLGSFKLASKLEDYLNSIELKELTSGYVKVLELKLYEKQGLSNTIYLLKVEFDDGSNRELILRVYPGNGKKAFKEFKILSILHSKGVPVPRVYTIDESGEILGKPFMIMEKIQQSPVTDSYEFIDAIAKSLVDIHSVSSSEVEGVLKVRRDYPMSDLKEVKALTVISMLTTLGKPWIFTRLFSYAQKLEDCRVEARLRLIHGDYGFDNIVYSNGKAYVIDWEGAEVAEPTFDVAYAFNFLDFDDKMSGRKSRKLSEAFIDSYERHGGSIVDFQFYRSLAALKLLAVLEAVSQLGLIALIAREFRRRVKTEDAKRFLESFKKYLRSILNGKSLKENS
;
A
#
# COMPACT_ATOMS: atom_id res chain seq x y z
N MET A 1 5.45 17.38 -26.16
CA MET A 1 4.47 16.29 -25.92
C MET A 1 4.66 15.54 -24.58
N GLN A 2 5.69 15.84 -23.77
CA GLN A 2 5.94 15.19 -22.46
C GLN A 2 5.21 15.81 -21.25
N LYS A 3 4.75 17.08 -21.32
CA LYS A 3 3.97 17.73 -20.24
C LYS A 3 2.59 17.10 -19.98
N ARG A 4 2.04 16.30 -20.90
CA ARG A 4 0.70 15.69 -20.75
C ARG A 4 0.68 14.40 -19.93
N LYS A 5 1.82 13.75 -19.67
CA LYS A 5 1.86 12.42 -19.03
C LYS A 5 1.86 12.45 -17.50
N TYR A 6 2.33 13.55 -16.91
CA TYR A 6 2.23 13.79 -15.46
C TYR A 6 0.96 14.59 -15.09
N ARG A 7 0.35 15.25 -16.07
CA ARG A 7 -0.96 15.91 -15.94
C ARG A 7 -2.10 14.97 -15.53
N GLY A 8 -1.96 13.67 -15.78
CA GLY A 8 -2.89 12.67 -15.25
C GLY A 8 -2.87 12.54 -13.72
N TYR A 9 -1.80 13.00 -13.03
CA TYR A 9 -1.79 13.14 -11.57
C TYR A 9 -2.49 14.44 -11.13
N GLU A 10 -2.48 15.48 -11.97
CA GLU A 10 -3.06 16.81 -11.68
C GLU A 10 -4.57 16.89 -11.99
N GLU A 11 -5.04 16.33 -13.12
CA GLU A 11 -6.44 16.50 -13.58
C GLU A 11 -7.44 15.53 -12.90
N GLY A 12 -6.96 14.48 -12.21
CA GLY A 12 -7.78 13.60 -11.37
C GLY A 12 -8.08 14.16 -9.97
N LEU A 13 -7.37 15.21 -9.55
CA LEU A 13 -7.51 15.86 -8.25
C LEU A 13 -8.29 17.18 -8.32
N GLY A 14 -8.74 17.59 -9.51
CA GLY A 14 -9.40 18.88 -9.77
C GLY A 14 -10.91 18.82 -10.03
N ARG A 15 -11.55 17.66 -9.85
CA ARG A 15 -13.02 17.60 -9.81
C ARG A 15 -13.43 17.10 -8.44
N GLU A 16 -14.00 18.01 -7.65
CA GLU A 16 -14.90 17.72 -6.54
C GLU A 16 -15.95 16.71 -7.06
N GLY A 17 -15.63 15.41 -7.03
CA GLY A 17 -16.63 14.38 -7.23
C GLY A 17 -17.57 14.53 -6.05
N GLU A 18 -18.83 14.87 -6.34
CA GLU A 18 -19.89 15.23 -5.38
C GLU A 18 -19.55 14.86 -3.95
N VAL A 19 -18.81 15.76 -3.32
CA VAL A 19 -18.42 15.65 -1.93
C VAL A 19 -19.70 15.92 -1.18
N GLN A 20 -20.27 14.90 -0.55
CA GLN A 20 -21.29 15.12 0.46
C GLN A 20 -20.62 15.91 1.59
N ARG A 21 -20.70 17.23 1.50
CA ARG A 21 -20.31 18.15 2.58
C ARG A 21 -21.30 17.94 3.69
N LEU A 22 -20.99 17.06 4.64
CA LEU A 22 -21.60 17.09 5.95
C LEU A 22 -20.93 18.21 6.75
N GLY A 23 -21.13 19.45 6.29
CA GLY A 23 -20.91 20.59 7.16
C GLY A 23 -21.91 20.49 8.32
N PHE A 24 -21.55 21.06 9.47
CA PHE A 24 -22.45 21.28 10.59
C PHE A 24 -23.49 22.35 10.23
N SER A 25 -24.24 22.17 9.14
CA SER A 25 -25.58 22.69 9.01
C SER A 25 -26.52 21.67 9.65
N LYS A 26 -27.68 22.13 10.15
CA LYS A 26 -28.67 21.36 10.93
C LYS A 26 -29.25 20.09 10.25
N GLY A 27 -28.63 19.56 9.19
CA GLY A 27 -29.03 18.37 8.44
C GLY A 27 -28.04 17.20 8.42
N GLY A 28 -26.92 17.24 9.15
CA GLY A 28 -26.06 16.08 9.36
C GLY A 28 -26.72 15.07 10.30
N GLY A 29 -27.05 13.87 9.81
CA GLY A 29 -27.82 12.87 10.55
C GLY A 29 -27.27 12.56 11.95
N LEU A 30 -28.19 12.30 12.89
CA LEU A 30 -27.96 12.05 14.33
C LEU A 30 -26.74 11.16 14.68
N GLY A 31 -26.31 10.28 13.76
CA GLY A 31 -25.16 9.39 13.93
C GLY A 31 -23.79 10.06 13.84
N SER A 32 -23.59 11.10 13.02
CA SER A 32 -22.27 11.74 12.86
C SER A 32 -21.89 12.59 14.07
N PHE A 33 -22.86 13.31 14.64
CA PHE A 33 -22.69 14.09 15.86
C PHE A 33 -22.33 13.21 17.06
N LYS A 34 -23.01 12.07 17.21
CA LYS A 34 -22.72 11.12 18.29
C LYS A 34 -21.33 10.52 18.17
N LEU A 35 -20.86 10.26 16.95
CA LEU A 35 -19.52 9.73 16.70
C LEU A 35 -18.43 10.76 17.04
N ALA A 36 -18.63 12.01 16.61
CA ALA A 36 -17.70 13.11 16.89
C ALA A 36 -17.57 13.39 18.40
N SER A 37 -18.69 13.43 19.13
CA SER A 37 -18.69 13.64 20.59
C SER A 37 -17.96 12.51 21.32
N LYS A 38 -18.21 11.24 21.00
CA LYS A 38 -17.47 10.13 21.61
C LYS A 38 -15.98 10.18 21.33
N LEU A 39 -15.60 10.60 20.13
CA LEU A 39 -14.20 10.74 19.73
C LEU A 39 -13.52 11.88 20.49
N GLU A 40 -14.23 13.00 20.68
CA GLU A 40 -13.78 14.13 21.51
C GLU A 40 -13.55 13.67 22.96
N ASP A 41 -14.53 13.00 23.57
CA ASP A 41 -14.39 12.47 24.93
C ASP A 41 -13.17 11.55 25.05
N TYR A 42 -12.99 10.66 24.07
CA TYR A 42 -11.85 9.74 24.03
C TYR A 42 -10.51 10.48 23.90
N LEU A 43 -10.40 11.43 22.97
CA LEU A 43 -9.17 12.21 22.76
C LEU A 43 -8.75 12.99 24.00
N ASN A 44 -9.72 13.48 24.77
CA ASN A 44 -9.48 14.18 26.03
C ASN A 44 -9.29 13.24 27.24
N SER A 45 -9.58 11.94 27.09
CA SER A 45 -9.40 10.94 28.15
C SER A 45 -7.99 10.34 28.18
N ILE A 46 -7.18 10.58 27.14
CA ILE A 46 -5.85 10.00 26.97
C ILE A 46 -4.78 11.09 26.82
N GLU A 47 -3.53 10.72 27.12
CA GLU A 47 -2.38 11.58 26.85
C GLU A 47 -1.95 11.46 25.37
N LEU A 48 -2.26 12.47 24.56
CA LEU A 48 -1.88 12.54 23.15
C LEU A 48 -0.46 13.11 22.99
N LYS A 49 0.52 12.37 23.50
CA LYS A 49 1.94 12.75 23.42
C LYS A 49 2.30 13.20 22.01
N GLU A 50 3.04 14.31 21.93
CA GLU A 50 3.52 14.92 20.67
C GLU A 50 2.44 15.57 19.80
N LEU A 51 1.14 15.42 20.12
CA LEU A 51 0.05 16.15 19.48
C LEU A 51 -0.38 17.37 20.31
N THR A 52 -0.75 17.15 21.58
CA THR A 52 -1.09 18.21 22.55
C THR A 52 -1.11 17.66 23.98
N SER A 53 -0.96 18.54 24.97
CA SER A 53 -1.24 18.24 26.38
C SER A 53 -2.52 18.89 26.90
N GLY A 54 -3.24 19.62 26.03
CA GLY A 54 -4.46 20.36 26.33
C GLY A 54 -5.72 19.71 25.77
N TYR A 55 -6.85 20.39 25.91
CA TYR A 55 -8.13 19.97 25.36
C TYR A 55 -8.08 19.89 23.84
N VAL A 56 -8.80 18.91 23.30
CA VAL A 56 -9.00 18.69 21.87
C VAL A 56 -10.48 18.79 21.58
N LYS A 57 -10.85 19.71 20.69
CA LYS A 57 -12.21 19.85 20.19
C LYS A 57 -12.32 19.30 18.78
N VAL A 58 -13.29 18.44 18.53
CA VAL A 58 -13.55 17.86 17.20
C VAL A 58 -14.40 18.83 16.40
N LEU A 59 -13.78 19.49 15.42
CA LEU A 59 -14.45 20.45 14.54
C LEU A 59 -15.17 19.78 13.37
N GLU A 60 -14.58 18.74 12.80
CA GLU A 60 -15.13 18.06 11.63
C GLU A 60 -14.73 16.60 11.57
N LEU A 61 -15.69 15.76 11.17
CA LEU A 61 -15.45 14.38 10.82
C LEU A 61 -16.09 14.09 9.47
N LYS A 62 -15.26 13.96 8.44
CA LYS A 62 -15.69 13.81 7.06
C LYS A 62 -15.18 12.47 6.52
N LEU A 63 -16.06 11.69 5.90
CA LEU A 63 -15.66 10.49 5.18
C LEU A 63 -14.68 10.90 4.07
N TYR A 64 -13.43 10.48 4.17
CA TYR A 64 -12.37 10.82 3.22
C TYR A 64 -12.31 9.76 2.14
N GLU A 65 -12.24 8.50 2.56
CA GLU A 65 -12.17 7.36 1.66
C GLU A 65 -12.92 6.17 2.23
N LYS A 66 -13.70 5.52 1.36
CA LYS A 66 -14.37 4.26 1.67
C LYS A 66 -13.81 3.19 0.76
N GLN A 67 -12.76 2.49 1.20
CA GLN A 67 -12.14 1.39 0.44
C GLN A 67 -12.99 0.10 0.41
N GLY A 68 -14.29 0.15 0.04
CA GLY A 68 -15.05 -1.08 -0.23
C GLY A 68 -15.12 -2.03 0.98
N LEU A 69 -14.65 -3.29 0.83
CA LEU A 69 -14.61 -4.34 1.87
C LEU A 69 -13.50 -4.14 2.94
N SER A 70 -12.66 -3.09 2.84
CA SER A 70 -11.56 -2.81 3.78
C SER A 70 -11.85 -1.61 4.70
N ASN A 71 -10.80 -1.03 5.28
CA ASN A 71 -10.86 0.03 6.28
C ASN A 71 -11.63 1.27 5.79
N THR A 72 -12.28 1.96 6.72
CA THR A 72 -12.96 3.24 6.45
C THR A 72 -12.11 4.39 6.97
N ILE A 73 -11.80 5.35 6.11
CA ILE A 73 -10.90 6.46 6.43
C ILE A 73 -11.72 7.75 6.50
N TYR A 74 -11.60 8.45 7.63
CA TYR A 74 -12.19 9.75 7.84
C TYR A 74 -11.10 10.82 7.99
N LEU A 75 -11.36 11.99 7.43
CA LEU A 75 -10.64 13.21 7.75
C LEU A 75 -11.22 13.75 9.06
N LEU A 76 -10.35 13.90 10.05
CA LEU A 76 -10.68 14.41 11.37
C LEU A 76 -10.04 15.80 11.53
N LYS A 77 -10.84 16.85 11.62
CA LYS A 77 -10.36 18.19 11.91
C LYS A 77 -10.54 18.48 13.39
N VAL A 78 -9.47 18.89 14.06
CA VAL A 78 -9.46 19.22 15.49
C VAL A 78 -8.92 20.62 15.73
N GLU A 79 -9.40 21.23 16.82
CA GLU A 79 -8.93 22.50 17.40
C GLU A 79 -8.32 22.21 18.77
N PHE A 80 -7.16 22.80 19.06
CA PHE A 80 -6.48 22.69 20.35
C PHE A 80 -6.70 23.94 21.21
N ASP A 81 -6.34 23.86 22.49
CA ASP A 81 -6.42 24.98 23.45
C ASP A 81 -5.74 26.27 23.01
N ASP A 82 -4.66 26.16 22.23
CA ASP A 82 -3.94 27.32 21.67
C ASP A 82 -4.64 27.97 20.47
N GLY A 83 -5.84 27.48 20.11
CA GLY A 83 -6.62 27.91 18.96
C GLY A 83 -6.09 27.40 17.62
N SER A 84 -5.02 26.59 17.61
CA SER A 84 -4.50 26.00 16.38
C SER A 84 -5.37 24.84 15.92
N ASN A 85 -5.48 24.68 14.60
CA ASN A 85 -6.25 23.64 13.96
C ASN A 85 -5.35 22.64 13.26
N ARG A 86 -5.67 21.34 13.36
CA ARG A 86 -5.00 20.29 12.59
C ARG A 86 -5.99 19.35 11.92
N GLU A 87 -5.55 18.83 10.78
CA GLU A 87 -6.22 17.74 10.09
C GLU A 87 -5.47 16.44 10.35
N LEU A 88 -6.21 15.41 10.74
CA LEU A 88 -5.75 14.08 11.10
C LEU A 88 -6.51 13.04 10.28
N ILE A 89 -6.00 11.81 10.28
CA ILE A 89 -6.66 10.65 9.69
C ILE A 89 -7.19 9.77 10.81
N LEU A 90 -8.49 9.45 10.75
CA LEU A 90 -9.13 8.40 11.55
C LEU A 90 -9.35 7.19 10.64
N ARG A 91 -8.63 6.09 10.92
CA ARG A 91 -8.75 4.81 10.20
C ARG A 91 -9.55 3.82 11.03
N VAL A 92 -10.70 3.38 10.55
CA VAL A 92 -11.61 2.44 11.23
C VAL A 92 -11.53 1.07 10.57
N TYR A 93 -11.32 0.03 11.38
CA TYR A 93 -11.05 -1.33 10.92
C TYR A 93 -12.31 -2.23 10.96
N PRO A 94 -12.52 -3.12 9.97
CA PRO A 94 -13.54 -4.15 10.05
C PRO A 94 -13.06 -5.31 10.92
N GLY A 95 -13.97 -5.88 11.72
CA GLY A 95 -13.69 -7.06 12.54
C GLY A 95 -13.00 -6.71 13.87
N ASN A 96 -12.02 -7.52 14.27
CA ASN A 96 -11.33 -7.38 15.55
C ASN A 96 -10.11 -6.44 15.46
N GLY A 97 -9.64 -5.98 16.62
CA GLY A 97 -8.56 -4.99 16.71
C GLY A 97 -7.16 -5.49 16.35
N LYS A 98 -6.95 -6.80 16.12
CA LYS A 98 -5.60 -7.34 15.85
C LYS A 98 -4.93 -6.69 14.64
N LYS A 99 -5.70 -6.37 13.60
CA LYS A 99 -5.19 -5.65 12.42
C LYS A 99 -4.74 -4.24 12.77
N ALA A 100 -5.57 -3.50 13.49
CA ALA A 100 -5.27 -2.15 13.95
C ALA A 100 -4.01 -2.15 14.84
N PHE A 101 -3.94 -3.09 15.79
CA PHE A 101 -2.80 -3.20 16.70
C PHE A 101 -1.49 -3.53 15.97
N LYS A 102 -1.53 -4.47 15.01
CA LYS A 102 -0.38 -4.81 14.17
C LYS A 102 0.15 -3.57 13.43
N GLU A 103 -0.74 -2.86 12.75
CA GLU A 103 -0.38 -1.65 11.99
C GLU A 103 0.14 -0.52 12.89
N PHE A 104 -0.52 -0.26 14.03
CA PHE A 104 -0.07 0.70 15.04
C PHE A 104 1.36 0.43 15.50
N LYS A 105 1.69 -0.83 15.82
CA LYS A 105 3.02 -1.22 16.27
C LYS A 105 4.08 -1.05 15.20
N ILE A 106 3.79 -1.46 13.96
CA ILE A 106 4.72 -1.32 12.83
C ILE A 106 5.01 0.15 12.55
N LEU A 107 3.98 0.98 12.43
CA LEU A 107 4.13 2.42 12.20
C LEU A 107 4.91 3.09 13.34
N SER A 108 4.65 2.71 14.60
CA SER A 108 5.38 3.23 15.76
C SER A 108 6.87 2.89 15.70
N ILE A 109 7.22 1.64 15.37
CA ILE A 109 8.62 1.19 15.23
C ILE A 109 9.32 1.96 14.11
N LEU A 110 8.70 2.04 12.94
CA LEU A 110 9.25 2.73 11.77
C LEU A 110 9.46 4.22 12.03
N HIS A 111 8.45 4.88 12.62
CA HIS A 111 8.56 6.28 12.98
C HIS A 111 9.68 6.52 13.99
N SER A 112 9.85 5.65 14.99
CA SER A 112 10.94 5.77 15.98
C SER A 112 12.35 5.67 15.36
N LYS A 113 12.45 5.07 14.17
CA LYS A 113 13.68 4.96 13.38
C LYS A 113 13.86 6.07 12.35
N GLY A 114 12.93 7.03 12.30
CA GLY A 114 12.96 8.12 11.33
C GLY A 114 12.57 7.71 9.91
N VAL A 115 11.99 6.51 9.72
CA VAL A 115 11.45 6.10 8.42
C VAL A 115 10.28 7.05 8.07
N PRO A 116 10.17 7.55 6.82
CA PRO A 116 9.04 8.37 6.41
C PRO A 116 7.74 7.55 6.38
N VAL A 117 7.04 7.53 7.51
CA VAL A 117 5.69 6.98 7.67
C VAL A 117 4.84 7.98 8.46
N PRO A 118 3.51 7.96 8.34
CA PRO A 118 2.68 8.82 9.16
C PRO A 118 2.86 8.51 10.65
N ARG A 119 2.98 9.55 11.47
CA ARG A 119 2.95 9.39 12.92
C ARG A 119 1.60 8.86 13.37
N VAL A 120 1.61 7.88 14.27
CA VAL A 120 0.38 7.38 14.91
C VAL A 120 0.27 7.96 16.30
N TYR A 121 -0.88 8.56 16.61
CA TYR A 121 -1.11 9.23 17.89
C TYR A 121 -1.79 8.31 18.90
N THR A 122 -2.77 7.52 18.46
CA THR A 122 -3.48 6.60 19.34
C THR A 122 -4.23 5.50 18.58
N ILE A 123 -4.64 4.47 19.31
CA ILE A 123 -5.43 3.32 18.86
C ILE A 123 -6.49 2.94 19.90
N ASP A 124 -7.66 2.55 19.41
CA ASP A 124 -8.66 1.77 20.15
C ASP A 124 -8.72 0.35 19.53
N GLU A 125 -8.16 -0.64 20.22
CA GLU A 125 -8.19 -2.03 19.78
C GLU A 125 -9.51 -2.73 20.13
N SER A 126 -10.15 -2.33 21.24
CA SER A 126 -11.38 -2.98 21.73
C SER A 126 -12.59 -2.61 20.87
N GLY A 127 -12.58 -1.40 20.30
CA GLY A 127 -13.68 -0.85 19.55
C GLY A 127 -14.84 -0.39 20.44
N GLU A 128 -14.63 -0.28 21.75
CA GLU A 128 -15.67 0.10 22.72
C GLU A 128 -16.15 1.54 22.51
N ILE A 129 -15.29 2.42 21.99
CA ILE A 129 -15.62 3.84 21.82
C ILE A 129 -16.56 4.02 20.62
N LEU A 130 -16.14 3.61 19.43
CA LEU A 130 -16.88 3.82 18.17
C LEU A 130 -17.68 2.60 17.70
N GLY A 131 -17.67 1.51 18.46
CA GLY A 131 -18.26 0.21 18.07
C GLY A 131 -17.39 -0.60 17.10
N LYS A 132 -16.21 -0.09 16.74
CA LYS A 132 -15.21 -0.74 15.88
C LYS A 132 -13.81 -0.25 16.28
N PRO A 133 -12.77 -1.10 16.13
CA PRO A 133 -11.40 -0.67 16.34
C PRO A 133 -11.02 0.47 15.39
N PHE A 134 -10.23 1.42 15.87
CA PHE A 134 -9.77 2.53 15.06
C PHE A 134 -8.39 3.03 15.48
N MET A 135 -7.76 3.79 14.60
CA MET A 135 -6.47 4.44 14.83
C MET A 135 -6.55 5.90 14.38
N ILE A 136 -5.88 6.79 15.11
CA ILE A 136 -5.74 8.20 14.74
C ILE A 136 -4.27 8.47 14.42
N MET A 137 -4.03 9.04 13.25
CA MET A 137 -2.69 9.24 12.71
C MET A 137 -2.57 10.57 11.96
N GLU A 138 -1.33 10.95 11.69
CA GLU A 138 -0.97 12.14 10.93
C GLU A 138 -1.53 12.09 9.51
N LYS A 139 -2.06 13.22 9.05
CA LYS A 139 -2.34 13.44 7.64
C LYS A 139 -1.10 14.03 6.97
N ILE A 140 -0.44 13.24 6.12
CA ILE A 140 0.68 13.73 5.31
C ILE A 140 0.15 14.68 4.23
N GLN A 141 0.64 15.91 4.22
CA GLN A 141 0.32 16.88 3.19
C GLN A 141 1.14 16.58 1.93
N GLN A 142 0.47 16.17 0.86
CA GLN A 142 1.12 15.82 -0.39
C GLN A 142 1.74 17.07 -1.06
N SER A 143 2.98 16.92 -1.53
CA SER A 143 3.68 17.90 -2.37
C SER A 143 3.69 17.41 -3.83
N PRO A 144 3.71 18.32 -4.83
CA PRO A 144 3.79 17.92 -6.22
C PRO A 144 5.14 17.24 -6.51
N VAL A 145 5.11 16.20 -7.33
CA VAL A 145 6.32 15.60 -7.90
C VAL A 145 6.72 16.41 -9.13
N THR A 146 7.81 17.16 -9.03
CA THR A 146 8.35 17.99 -10.11
C THR A 146 9.39 17.27 -10.95
N ASP A 147 10.18 16.37 -10.34
CA ASP A 147 11.12 15.48 -11.01
C ASP A 147 10.81 14.02 -10.68
N SER A 148 10.66 13.19 -11.71
CA SER A 148 10.44 11.76 -11.54
C SER A 148 11.65 11.04 -10.96
N TYR A 149 12.87 11.48 -11.24
CA TYR A 149 14.07 10.82 -10.68
C TYR A 149 14.25 11.14 -9.20
N GLU A 150 13.90 12.34 -8.76
CA GLU A 150 13.84 12.70 -7.34
C GLU A 150 12.80 11.85 -6.61
N PHE A 151 11.61 11.67 -7.21
CA PHE A 151 10.60 10.77 -6.66
C PHE A 151 11.09 9.31 -6.60
N ILE A 152 11.69 8.81 -7.68
CA ILE A 152 12.27 7.46 -7.72
C ILE A 152 13.36 7.29 -6.66
N ASP A 153 14.18 8.31 -6.43
CA ASP A 153 15.20 8.29 -5.39
C ASP A 153 14.60 8.24 -3.99
N ALA A 154 13.57 9.05 -3.74
CA ALA A 154 12.87 9.07 -2.46
C ALA A 154 12.19 7.73 -2.13
N ILE A 155 11.53 7.09 -3.10
CA ILE A 155 10.87 5.78 -2.87
C ILE A 155 11.88 4.65 -2.65
N ALA A 156 13.07 4.74 -3.27
CA ALA A 156 14.14 3.77 -3.07
C ALA A 156 14.77 3.95 -1.69
N LYS A 157 15.02 5.20 -1.28
CA LYS A 157 15.52 5.54 0.06
C LYS A 157 14.60 5.03 1.16
N SER A 158 13.29 5.25 1.05
CA SER A 158 12.33 4.78 2.06
C SER A 158 12.31 3.25 2.16
N LEU A 159 12.45 2.50 1.05
CA LEU A 159 12.60 1.04 1.12
C LEU A 159 13.86 0.63 1.87
N VAL A 160 15.00 1.28 1.62
CA VAL A 160 16.23 0.97 2.37
C VAL A 160 16.02 1.18 3.87
N ASP A 161 15.35 2.28 4.24
CA ASP A 161 15.03 2.58 5.64
C ASP A 161 14.11 1.52 6.26
N ILE A 162 13.10 1.05 5.53
CA ILE A 162 12.22 -0.05 5.96
C ILE A 162 13.01 -1.35 6.14
N HIS A 163 13.82 -1.72 5.15
CA HIS A 163 14.59 -2.96 5.14
C HIS A 163 15.73 -2.98 6.17
N SER A 164 16.08 -1.82 6.74
CA SER A 164 17.01 -1.74 7.86
C SER A 164 16.45 -2.38 9.15
N VAL A 165 15.12 -2.47 9.27
CA VAL A 165 14.44 -3.09 10.42
C VAL A 165 14.59 -4.61 10.37
N SER A 166 15.24 -5.16 11.39
CA SER A 166 15.48 -6.60 11.53
C SER A 166 14.23 -7.35 11.98
N SER A 167 14.19 -8.66 11.70
CA SER A 167 13.09 -9.52 12.14
C SER A 167 12.91 -9.58 13.67
N SER A 168 13.99 -9.44 14.44
CA SER A 168 13.92 -9.37 15.92
C SER A 168 13.21 -8.13 16.44
N GLU A 169 13.27 -7.01 15.71
CA GLU A 169 12.64 -5.75 16.15
C GLU A 169 11.13 -5.75 15.96
N VAL A 170 10.61 -6.64 15.11
CA VAL A 170 9.18 -6.85 14.87
C VAL A 170 8.69 -8.19 15.43
N GLU A 171 9.53 -8.87 16.21
CA GLU A 171 9.16 -10.12 16.88
C GLU A 171 8.00 -9.88 17.86
N GLY A 172 7.00 -10.76 17.84
CA GLY A 172 5.77 -10.60 18.62
C GLY A 172 4.70 -9.70 17.97
N VAL A 173 5.07 -8.90 16.96
CA VAL A 173 4.12 -8.15 16.12
C VAL A 173 3.86 -8.89 14.81
N LEU A 174 4.93 -9.36 14.16
CA LEU A 174 4.88 -10.11 12.92
C LEU A 174 5.38 -11.54 13.13
N LYS A 175 4.71 -12.50 12.50
CA LYS A 175 5.13 -13.90 12.52
C LYS A 175 6.30 -14.09 11.56
N VAL A 176 7.45 -14.51 12.08
CA VAL A 176 8.61 -14.89 11.27
C VAL A 176 8.35 -16.24 10.60
N ARG A 177 8.20 -16.24 9.28
CA ARG A 177 8.01 -17.45 8.46
C ARG A 177 9.37 -17.95 7.98
N ARG A 178 9.98 -18.86 8.75
CA ARG A 178 11.33 -19.39 8.45
C ARG A 178 11.39 -20.22 7.16
N ASP A 179 10.24 -20.67 6.65
CA ASP A 179 10.14 -21.37 5.36
C ASP A 179 9.90 -20.43 4.17
N TYR A 180 10.00 -19.11 4.34
CA TYR A 180 9.96 -18.16 3.22
C TYR A 180 11.13 -18.42 2.24
N PRO A 181 10.91 -18.38 0.90
CA PRO A 181 9.69 -17.98 0.18
C PRO A 181 8.68 -19.11 -0.08
N MET A 182 8.91 -20.33 0.42
CA MET A 182 8.01 -21.48 0.19
C MET A 182 6.63 -21.28 0.82
N SER A 183 6.55 -20.56 1.94
CA SER A 183 5.27 -20.17 2.56
C SER A 183 4.37 -19.43 1.56
N ASP A 184 4.93 -18.48 0.83
CA ASP A 184 4.19 -17.64 -0.13
C ASP A 184 3.74 -18.45 -1.35
N LEU A 185 4.61 -19.33 -1.84
CA LEU A 185 4.27 -20.23 -2.93
C LEU A 185 3.14 -21.19 -2.54
N LYS A 186 3.14 -21.71 -1.31
CA LYS A 186 2.04 -22.53 -0.78
C LYS A 186 0.73 -21.73 -0.71
N GLU A 187 0.78 -20.49 -0.25
CA GLU A 187 -0.40 -19.61 -0.20
C GLU A 187 -0.96 -19.30 -1.60
N VAL A 188 -0.08 -18.98 -2.56
CA VAL A 188 -0.49 -18.77 -3.96
C VAL A 188 -1.12 -20.04 -4.54
N LYS A 189 -0.53 -21.22 -4.29
CA LYS A 189 -1.11 -22.50 -4.74
C LYS A 189 -2.46 -22.77 -4.09
N ALA A 190 -2.61 -22.53 -2.80
CA ALA A 190 -3.88 -22.69 -2.09
C ALA A 190 -4.95 -21.76 -2.67
N LEU A 191 -4.63 -20.47 -2.85
CA LEU A 191 -5.52 -19.51 -3.50
C LEU A 191 -5.91 -19.99 -4.91
N THR A 192 -4.94 -20.47 -5.68
CA THR A 192 -5.15 -20.99 -7.03
C THR A 192 -6.12 -22.17 -7.06
N VAL A 193 -6.00 -23.12 -6.12
CA VAL A 193 -6.92 -24.26 -5.99
C VAL A 193 -8.32 -23.80 -5.58
N ILE A 194 -8.42 -22.93 -4.58
CA ILE A 194 -9.71 -22.38 -4.13
C ILE A 194 -10.40 -21.67 -5.29
N SER A 195 -9.68 -20.77 -5.97
CA SER A 195 -10.21 -20.05 -7.13
C SER A 195 -10.64 -21.00 -8.24
N MET A 196 -9.87 -22.05 -8.54
CA MET A 196 -10.29 -23.07 -9.51
C MET A 196 -11.63 -23.72 -9.14
N LEU A 197 -11.81 -24.10 -7.87
CA LEU A 197 -13.04 -24.77 -7.40
C LEU A 197 -14.25 -23.83 -7.36
N THR A 198 -14.04 -22.55 -7.07
CA THR A 198 -15.11 -21.55 -7.01
C THR A 198 -15.40 -20.89 -8.36
N THR A 199 -14.61 -21.20 -9.39
CA THR A 199 -14.74 -20.61 -10.73
C THR A 199 -15.69 -21.44 -11.59
N LEU A 200 -16.82 -20.85 -11.98
CA LEU A 200 -17.71 -21.41 -13.01
C LEU A 200 -17.17 -21.25 -14.46
N GLY A 201 -15.98 -20.62 -14.62
CA GLY A 201 -15.33 -20.30 -15.89
C GLY A 201 -14.00 -21.03 -16.14
N LYS A 202 -13.01 -20.32 -16.71
CA LYS A 202 -11.75 -20.80 -17.35
C LYS A 202 -10.74 -21.48 -16.37
N PRO A 203 -10.78 -22.81 -16.15
CA PRO A 203 -9.96 -23.46 -15.10
C PRO A 203 -8.47 -23.45 -15.44
N TRP A 204 -8.14 -23.37 -16.73
CA TRP A 204 -6.77 -23.37 -17.23
C TRP A 204 -5.94 -22.14 -16.82
N ILE A 205 -6.58 -21.05 -16.38
CA ILE A 205 -5.87 -19.88 -15.85
C ILE A 205 -5.17 -20.27 -14.54
N PHE A 206 -5.86 -21.04 -13.70
CA PHE A 206 -5.35 -21.49 -12.41
C PHE A 206 -4.37 -22.64 -12.56
N THR A 207 -4.54 -23.54 -13.53
CA THR A 207 -3.49 -24.54 -13.83
C THR A 207 -2.17 -23.86 -14.22
N ARG A 208 -2.23 -22.75 -14.97
CA ARG A 208 -1.04 -21.95 -15.30
C ARG A 208 -0.42 -21.30 -14.06
N LEU A 209 -1.20 -20.64 -13.21
CA LEU A 209 -0.70 -20.07 -11.95
C LEU A 209 -0.01 -21.13 -11.09
N PHE A 210 -0.62 -22.32 -10.98
CA PHE A 210 -0.04 -23.46 -10.26
C PHE A 210 1.30 -23.87 -10.86
N SER A 211 1.39 -24.01 -12.18
CA SER A 211 2.65 -24.35 -12.86
C SER A 211 3.75 -23.31 -12.68
N TYR A 212 3.41 -22.01 -12.64
CA TYR A 212 4.40 -20.96 -12.35
C TYR A 212 4.90 -21.07 -10.90
N ALA A 213 3.99 -21.31 -9.95
CA ALA A 213 4.35 -21.52 -8.55
C ALA A 213 5.27 -22.74 -8.37
N GLN A 214 4.98 -23.85 -9.07
CA GLN A 214 5.80 -25.06 -9.03
C GLN A 214 7.22 -24.82 -9.57
N LYS A 215 7.37 -24.11 -10.70
CA LYS A 215 8.68 -23.76 -11.26
C LYS A 215 9.54 -22.94 -10.28
N LEU A 216 8.93 -22.05 -9.52
CA LEU A 216 9.64 -21.26 -8.51
C LEU A 216 9.99 -22.10 -7.28
N GLU A 217 9.14 -23.04 -6.89
CA GLU A 217 9.42 -23.94 -5.76
C GLU A 217 10.67 -24.82 -5.99
N ASP A 218 10.95 -25.16 -7.25
CA ASP A 218 12.15 -25.91 -7.63
C ASP A 218 13.45 -25.09 -7.49
N CYS A 219 13.35 -23.76 -7.33
CA CYS A 219 14.49 -22.87 -7.12
C CYS A 219 14.86 -22.80 -5.63
N ARG A 220 16.16 -22.93 -5.33
CA ARG A 220 16.68 -22.76 -3.97
C ARG A 220 17.23 -21.34 -3.81
N VAL A 221 16.65 -20.58 -2.90
CA VAL A 221 17.09 -19.24 -2.49
C VAL A 221 17.11 -19.14 -0.97
N GLU A 222 17.96 -18.27 -0.42
CA GLU A 222 18.07 -18.03 1.02
C GLU A 222 17.61 -16.60 1.34
N ALA A 223 16.71 -16.45 2.31
CA ALA A 223 16.06 -15.19 2.62
C ALA A 223 16.72 -14.46 3.80
N ARG A 224 17.01 -13.17 3.63
CA ARG A 224 17.55 -12.32 4.70
C ARG A 224 16.40 -11.67 5.43
N LEU A 225 15.70 -12.45 6.25
CA LEU A 225 14.45 -12.07 6.93
C LEU A 225 14.51 -10.67 7.59
N ARG A 226 13.93 -9.67 6.91
CA ARG A 226 13.74 -8.27 7.35
C ARG A 226 12.25 -7.91 7.29
N LEU A 227 11.90 -6.78 7.89
CA LEU A 227 10.59 -6.18 7.63
C LEU A 227 10.50 -5.79 6.15
N ILE A 228 9.42 -6.20 5.50
CA ILE A 228 9.02 -5.71 4.18
C ILE A 228 7.60 -5.14 4.26
N HIS A 229 7.26 -4.25 3.34
CA HIS A 229 5.92 -3.72 3.15
C HIS A 229 4.98 -4.79 2.56
N GLY A 230 5.46 -5.59 1.61
CA GLY A 230 4.70 -6.69 0.97
C GLY A 230 3.77 -6.24 -0.17
N ASP A 231 3.40 -4.96 -0.21
CA ASP A 231 2.62 -4.33 -1.28
C ASP A 231 3.17 -2.94 -1.62
N TYR A 232 4.46 -2.86 -1.95
CA TYR A 232 5.14 -1.57 -2.18
C TYR A 232 4.81 -0.97 -3.56
N GLY A 233 3.54 -0.63 -3.78
CA GLY A 233 3.02 0.10 -4.95
C GLY A 233 3.03 1.61 -4.77
N PHE A 234 2.97 2.38 -5.86
CA PHE A 234 3.00 3.86 -5.81
C PHE A 234 1.74 4.50 -5.25
N ASP A 235 0.64 3.75 -5.21
CA ASP A 235 -0.61 4.10 -4.55
C ASP A 235 -0.46 4.13 -3.02
N ASN A 236 0.46 3.34 -2.47
CA ASN A 236 0.80 3.30 -1.04
C ASN A 236 1.88 4.33 -0.65
N ILE A 237 2.13 5.33 -1.51
CA ILE A 237 3.16 6.34 -1.29
C ILE A 237 2.55 7.75 -1.39
N VAL A 238 2.74 8.53 -0.33
CA VAL A 238 2.46 9.96 -0.31
C VAL A 238 3.78 10.73 -0.40
N TYR A 239 4.04 11.35 -1.54
CA TYR A 239 5.21 12.21 -1.69
C TYR A 239 5.00 13.55 -0.99
N SER A 240 5.94 13.94 -0.13
CA SER A 240 5.92 15.23 0.55
C SER A 240 7.34 15.71 0.81
N ASN A 241 7.65 16.91 0.33
CA ASN A 241 8.90 17.64 0.60
C ASN A 241 10.17 16.79 0.47
N GLY A 242 10.34 16.10 -0.68
CA GLY A 242 11.53 15.28 -0.95
C GLY A 242 11.51 13.87 -0.34
N LYS A 243 10.44 13.49 0.38
CA LYS A 243 10.31 12.19 1.05
C LYS A 243 9.09 11.41 0.53
N ALA A 244 9.25 10.09 0.48
CA ALA A 244 8.19 9.15 0.16
C ALA A 244 7.61 8.56 1.45
N TYR A 245 6.46 9.09 1.90
CA TYR A 245 5.77 8.58 3.08
C TYR A 245 4.98 7.32 2.72
N VAL A 246 5.29 6.20 3.38
CA VAL A 246 4.70 4.89 3.06
C VAL A 246 3.50 4.64 3.96
N ILE A 247 2.36 4.33 3.35
CA ILE A 247 1.08 4.08 4.02
C ILE A 247 0.61 2.64 3.75
N ASP A 248 -0.44 2.23 4.45
CA ASP A 248 -1.08 0.93 4.31
C ASP A 248 -0.21 -0.30 4.63
N TRP A 249 0.11 -0.44 5.93
CA TRP A 249 0.96 -1.51 6.45
C TRP A 249 0.21 -2.81 6.76
N GLU A 250 -0.99 -3.02 6.20
CA GLU A 250 -1.74 -4.27 6.40
C GLU A 250 -1.01 -5.49 5.81
N GLY A 251 -0.32 -5.31 4.68
CA GLY A 251 0.45 -6.34 3.98
C GLY A 251 1.81 -6.67 4.59
N ALA A 252 2.24 -5.90 5.60
CA ALA A 252 3.59 -6.01 6.14
C ALA A 252 3.90 -7.38 6.75
N GLU A 253 5.09 -7.88 6.43
CA GLU A 253 5.57 -9.21 6.81
C GLU A 253 7.09 -9.24 7.02
N VAL A 254 7.59 -10.38 7.50
CA VAL A 254 9.02 -10.65 7.63
C VAL A 254 9.44 -11.59 6.51
N ALA A 255 10.21 -11.07 5.55
CA ALA A 255 10.59 -11.76 4.32
C ALA A 255 11.89 -11.18 3.75
N GLU A 256 12.26 -11.57 2.52
CA GLU A 256 13.42 -11.02 1.82
C GLU A 256 13.12 -9.64 1.21
N PRO A 257 13.86 -8.57 1.58
CA PRO A 257 13.79 -7.22 0.99
C PRO A 257 13.69 -7.14 -0.53
N THR A 258 14.37 -8.01 -1.26
CA THR A 258 14.36 -8.02 -2.72
C THR A 258 12.94 -8.21 -3.27
N PHE A 259 12.02 -8.81 -2.51
CA PHE A 259 10.62 -8.93 -2.90
C PHE A 259 9.96 -7.56 -3.13
N ASP A 260 10.09 -6.60 -2.19
CA ASP A 260 9.49 -5.26 -2.34
C ASP A 260 10.13 -4.49 -3.51
N VAL A 261 11.45 -4.64 -3.68
CA VAL A 261 12.17 -4.05 -4.81
C VAL A 261 11.64 -4.61 -6.14
N ALA A 262 11.49 -5.93 -6.23
CA ALA A 262 10.93 -6.62 -7.39
C ALA A 262 9.47 -6.25 -7.66
N TYR A 263 8.68 -6.05 -6.60
CA TYR A 263 7.29 -5.62 -6.68
C TYR A 263 7.18 -4.25 -7.33
N ALA A 264 7.88 -3.25 -6.79
CA ALA A 264 7.92 -1.89 -7.33
C ALA A 264 8.51 -1.86 -8.75
N PHE A 265 9.60 -2.60 -8.98
CA PHE A 265 10.24 -2.69 -10.29
C PHE A 265 9.28 -3.17 -11.38
N ASN A 266 8.41 -4.15 -11.08
CA ASN A 266 7.44 -4.65 -12.06
C ASN A 266 6.45 -3.57 -12.52
N PHE A 267 6.07 -2.63 -11.64
CA PHE A 267 5.26 -1.48 -12.03
C PHE A 267 6.06 -0.46 -12.85
N LEU A 268 7.30 -0.14 -12.46
CA LEU A 268 8.16 0.79 -13.21
C LEU A 268 8.49 0.28 -14.61
N ASP A 269 8.90 -0.97 -14.74
CA ASP A 269 9.26 -1.56 -16.03
C ASP A 269 8.04 -1.65 -16.95
N PHE A 270 6.86 -1.90 -16.39
CA PHE A 270 5.62 -1.83 -17.13
C PHE A 270 5.33 -0.40 -17.61
N ASP A 271 5.47 0.61 -16.77
CA ASP A 271 5.28 2.02 -17.16
C ASP A 271 6.29 2.44 -18.24
N ASP A 272 7.56 2.07 -18.11
CA ASP A 272 8.60 2.37 -19.10
C ASP A 272 8.26 1.75 -20.47
N LYS A 273 7.81 0.49 -20.48
CA LYS A 273 7.36 -0.21 -21.70
C LYS A 273 6.13 0.42 -22.32
N MET A 274 5.09 0.69 -21.53
CA MET A 274 3.87 1.37 -21.99
C MET A 274 4.15 2.80 -22.46
N SER A 275 5.21 3.40 -21.93
CA SER A 275 5.67 4.71 -22.31
C SER A 275 6.57 4.77 -23.53
N GLY A 276 7.02 3.61 -24.03
CA GLY A 276 8.03 3.54 -25.08
C GLY A 276 9.39 4.09 -24.66
N ARG A 277 9.66 4.15 -23.34
CA ARG A 277 10.91 4.70 -22.81
C ARG A 277 12.04 3.71 -23.05
N LYS A 278 12.95 4.07 -23.96
CA LYS A 278 14.11 3.23 -24.33
C LYS A 278 15.39 3.57 -23.57
N SER A 279 15.51 4.80 -23.07
CA SER A 279 16.70 5.30 -22.38
C SER A 279 16.31 6.00 -21.07
N ARG A 280 17.20 5.96 -20.08
CA ARG A 280 16.98 6.50 -18.73
C ARG A 280 15.69 5.94 -18.12
N LYS A 281 15.60 4.61 -18.03
CA LYS A 281 14.43 3.93 -17.49
C LYS A 281 14.26 4.25 -16.02
N LEU A 282 13.02 4.47 -15.59
CA LEU A 282 12.74 4.70 -14.17
C LEU A 282 12.95 3.41 -13.38
N SER A 283 12.67 2.26 -13.99
CA SER A 283 12.91 0.94 -13.39
C SER A 283 14.39 0.70 -13.07
N GLU A 284 15.28 1.04 -14.00
CA GLU A 284 16.74 0.94 -13.83
C GLU A 284 17.22 1.96 -12.79
N ALA A 285 16.80 3.23 -12.89
CA ALA A 285 17.16 4.27 -11.94
C ALA A 285 16.74 3.96 -10.49
N PHE A 286 15.63 3.25 -10.31
CA PHE A 286 15.16 2.79 -9.01
C PHE A 286 16.09 1.76 -8.37
N ILE A 287 16.55 0.78 -9.14
CA ILE A 287 17.53 -0.21 -8.69
C ILE A 287 18.83 0.48 -8.31
N ASP A 288 19.34 1.35 -9.19
CA ASP A 288 20.56 2.12 -8.96
C ASP A 288 20.46 2.98 -7.69
N SER A 289 19.30 3.59 -7.44
CA SER A 289 19.06 4.38 -6.24
C SER A 289 18.98 3.52 -4.98
N TYR A 290 18.27 2.40 -5.05
CA TYR A 290 18.14 1.49 -3.92
C TYR A 290 19.51 0.97 -3.46
N GLU A 291 20.36 0.55 -4.40
CA GLU A 291 21.73 0.10 -4.09
C GLU A 291 22.61 1.24 -3.60
N ARG A 292 22.52 2.43 -4.22
CA ARG A 292 23.29 3.62 -3.81
C ARG A 292 22.97 4.09 -2.39
N HIS A 293 21.74 3.91 -1.94
CA HIS A 293 21.32 4.22 -0.57
C HIS A 293 21.71 3.13 0.45
N GLY A 294 22.33 2.03 0.00
CA GLY A 294 22.83 0.93 0.86
C GLY A 294 21.94 -0.32 0.85
N GLY A 295 20.91 -0.35 0.02
CA GLY A 295 20.13 -1.54 -0.24
C GLY A 295 20.97 -2.61 -0.96
N SER A 296 20.58 -3.87 -0.82
CA SER A 296 21.21 -4.97 -1.54
C SER A 296 20.15 -5.91 -2.08
N ILE A 297 20.39 -6.39 -3.30
CA ILE A 297 19.46 -7.21 -4.07
C ILE A 297 20.08 -8.59 -4.26
N VAL A 298 19.32 -9.64 -3.95
CA VAL A 298 19.74 -11.04 -4.13
C VAL A 298 18.68 -11.79 -4.92
N ASP A 299 19.09 -12.71 -5.79
CA ASP A 299 18.17 -13.56 -6.57
C ASP A 299 17.05 -12.77 -7.27
N PHE A 300 17.37 -11.58 -7.80
CA PHE A 300 16.37 -10.62 -8.29
C PHE A 300 15.34 -11.23 -9.25
N GLN A 301 15.78 -12.09 -10.17
CA GLN A 301 14.88 -12.70 -11.17
C GLN A 301 13.87 -13.67 -10.54
N PHE A 302 14.29 -14.37 -9.48
CA PHE A 302 13.39 -15.19 -8.68
C PHE A 302 12.33 -14.33 -8.01
N TYR A 303 12.74 -13.30 -7.26
CA TYR A 303 11.81 -12.41 -6.55
C TYR A 303 10.93 -11.58 -7.48
N ARG A 304 11.45 -11.16 -8.65
CA ARG A 304 10.68 -10.52 -9.72
C ARG A 304 9.58 -11.43 -10.26
N SER A 305 9.88 -12.72 -10.41
CA SER A 305 8.90 -13.72 -10.82
C SER A 305 7.90 -14.02 -9.71
N LEU A 306 8.34 -14.12 -8.45
CA LEU A 306 7.46 -14.31 -7.30
C LEU A 306 6.48 -13.14 -7.13
N ALA A 307 6.97 -11.90 -7.20
CA ALA A 307 6.13 -10.69 -7.18
C ALA A 307 5.15 -10.67 -8.35
N ALA A 308 5.61 -11.01 -9.56
CA ALA A 308 4.73 -11.08 -10.73
C ALA A 308 3.64 -12.16 -10.59
N LEU A 309 3.96 -13.29 -9.96
CA LEU A 309 3.04 -14.37 -9.66
C LEU A 309 1.98 -13.95 -8.62
N LYS A 310 2.39 -13.36 -7.49
CA LYS A 310 1.47 -12.85 -6.44
C LYS A 310 0.53 -11.80 -7.02
N LEU A 311 1.06 -10.82 -7.77
CA LEU A 311 0.27 -9.81 -8.47
C LEU A 311 -0.75 -10.44 -9.43
N LEU A 312 -0.32 -11.36 -10.29
CA LEU A 312 -1.20 -12.00 -11.25
C LEU A 312 -2.30 -12.81 -10.56
N ALA A 313 -1.97 -13.56 -9.50
CA ALA A 313 -2.94 -14.34 -8.74
C ALA A 313 -4.05 -13.46 -8.13
N VAL A 314 -3.69 -12.35 -7.49
CA VAL A 314 -4.65 -11.38 -6.93
C VAL A 314 -5.52 -10.77 -8.03
N LEU A 315 -4.90 -10.33 -9.13
CA LEU A 315 -5.62 -9.74 -10.26
C LEU A 315 -6.62 -10.72 -10.88
N GLU A 316 -6.28 -12.01 -11.01
CA GLU A 316 -7.20 -13.03 -11.52
C GLU A 316 -8.34 -13.30 -10.52
N ALA A 317 -8.04 -13.47 -9.23
CA ALA A 317 -9.05 -13.72 -8.20
C ALA A 317 -10.09 -12.59 -8.14
N VAL A 318 -9.65 -11.33 -8.10
CA VAL A 318 -10.57 -10.18 -8.06
C VAL A 318 -11.31 -9.98 -9.37
N SER A 319 -10.69 -10.30 -10.51
CA SER A 319 -11.38 -10.24 -11.80
C SER A 319 -12.59 -11.16 -11.86
N GLN A 320 -12.51 -12.31 -11.19
CA GLN A 320 -13.60 -13.27 -11.17
C GLN A 320 -14.72 -12.91 -10.22
N LEU A 321 -14.40 -12.30 -9.08
CA LEU A 321 -15.41 -11.84 -8.13
C LEU A 321 -16.19 -10.62 -8.65
N GLY A 322 -15.92 -10.14 -9.87
CA GLY A 322 -16.52 -8.92 -10.42
C GLY A 322 -16.05 -7.66 -9.71
N LEU A 323 -15.04 -7.77 -8.86
CA LEU A 323 -14.52 -6.70 -8.00
C LEU A 323 -13.42 -5.88 -8.70
N ILE A 324 -13.27 -6.00 -10.02
CA ILE A 324 -12.32 -5.23 -10.84
C ILE A 324 -12.45 -3.75 -10.57
N ALA A 325 -13.67 -3.25 -10.36
CA ALA A 325 -13.91 -1.85 -10.04
C ALA A 325 -13.25 -1.43 -8.71
N LEU A 326 -13.09 -2.32 -7.72
CA LEU A 326 -12.40 -2.03 -6.46
C LEU A 326 -10.88 -1.93 -6.67
N ILE A 327 -10.27 -2.88 -7.38
CA ILE A 327 -8.84 -2.82 -7.73
C ILE A 327 -8.54 -1.64 -8.67
N ALA A 328 -9.35 -1.45 -9.70
CA ALA A 328 -9.26 -0.29 -10.58
C ALA A 328 -9.54 1.02 -9.84
N ARG A 329 -10.07 1.00 -8.61
CA ARG A 329 -10.23 2.19 -7.78
C ARG A 329 -8.94 2.51 -7.01
N GLU A 330 -8.24 1.51 -6.48
CA GLU A 330 -6.88 1.63 -5.95
C GLU A 330 -5.91 2.15 -7.01
N PHE A 331 -6.04 1.66 -8.25
CA PHE A 331 -5.29 2.17 -9.41
C PHE A 331 -5.89 3.47 -10.02
N ARG A 332 -7.03 4.00 -9.50
CA ARG A 332 -7.67 5.23 -10.03
C ARG A 332 -7.12 6.47 -9.34
N ARG A 333 -6.12 7.04 -10.01
CA ARG A 333 -6.08 8.51 -10.18
C ARG A 333 -6.19 8.96 -11.64
N ARG A 334 -6.28 8.04 -12.61
CA ARG A 334 -5.89 8.35 -14.00
C ARG A 334 -6.75 7.82 -15.15
N VAL A 335 -7.84 7.09 -14.90
CA VAL A 335 -8.35 6.20 -15.96
C VAL A 335 -9.89 6.05 -15.93
N LYS A 336 -10.57 6.29 -17.07
CA LYS A 336 -12.00 5.96 -17.26
C LYS A 336 -12.17 4.43 -17.15
N THR A 337 -13.35 3.95 -16.76
CA THR A 337 -13.60 2.52 -16.45
C THR A 337 -13.15 1.55 -17.54
N GLU A 338 -13.28 1.92 -18.82
CA GLU A 338 -12.83 1.11 -19.97
C GLU A 338 -11.32 1.15 -20.19
N ASP A 339 -10.67 2.28 -19.95
CA ASP A 339 -9.21 2.40 -20.02
C ASP A 339 -8.56 1.58 -18.88
N ALA A 340 -9.24 1.41 -17.74
CA ALA A 340 -8.73 0.66 -16.59
C ALA A 340 -8.72 -0.85 -16.85
N LYS A 341 -9.77 -1.38 -17.50
CA LYS A 341 -9.78 -2.78 -17.96
C LYS A 341 -8.66 -3.04 -18.95
N ARG A 342 -8.44 -2.14 -19.93
CA ARG A 342 -7.37 -2.26 -20.92
C ARG A 342 -5.98 -2.21 -20.26
N PHE A 343 -5.79 -1.33 -19.28
CA PHE A 343 -4.57 -1.28 -18.46
C PHE A 343 -4.34 -2.61 -17.75
N LEU A 344 -5.34 -3.12 -17.02
CA LEU A 344 -5.25 -4.37 -16.26
C LEU A 344 -4.93 -5.56 -17.18
N GLU A 345 -5.57 -5.68 -18.33
CA GLU A 345 -5.27 -6.75 -19.29
C GLU A 345 -3.85 -6.64 -19.86
N SER A 346 -3.39 -5.42 -20.14
CA SER A 346 -2.01 -5.17 -20.59
C SER A 346 -1.00 -5.52 -19.50
N PHE A 347 -1.30 -5.18 -18.25
CA PHE A 347 -0.45 -5.50 -17.10
C PHE A 347 -0.42 -7.00 -16.83
N LYS A 348 -1.56 -7.70 -16.84
CA LYS A 348 -1.60 -9.17 -16.77
C LYS A 348 -0.78 -9.81 -17.89
N LYS A 349 -0.84 -9.31 -19.12
CA LYS A 349 0.00 -9.79 -20.23
C LYS A 349 1.48 -9.57 -19.96
N TYR A 350 1.85 -8.41 -19.41
CA TYR A 350 3.21 -8.12 -18.97
C TYR A 350 3.67 -9.11 -17.88
N LEU A 351 2.91 -9.31 -16.80
CA LEU A 351 3.25 -10.24 -15.71
C LEU A 351 3.42 -11.67 -16.22
N ARG A 352 2.50 -12.14 -17.07
CA ARG A 352 2.65 -13.45 -17.75
C ARG A 352 3.92 -13.52 -18.60
N SER A 353 4.36 -12.43 -19.22
CA SER A 353 5.61 -12.42 -20.01
C SER A 353 6.85 -12.60 -19.15
N ILE A 354 6.85 -12.03 -17.93
CA ILE A 354 7.90 -12.25 -16.93
C ILE A 354 7.92 -13.72 -16.51
N LEU A 355 6.76 -14.27 -16.15
CA LEU A 355 6.62 -15.66 -15.68
C LEU A 355 6.90 -16.72 -16.77
N ASN A 356 6.75 -16.37 -18.05
CA ASN A 356 7.04 -17.27 -19.18
C ASN A 356 8.50 -17.23 -19.65
N GLY A 357 9.32 -16.30 -19.16
CA GLY A 357 10.74 -16.21 -19.51
C GLY A 357 10.99 -16.06 -21.01
N LYS A 358 10.70 -14.90 -21.59
CA LYS A 358 11.45 -14.48 -22.79
C LYS A 358 12.79 -13.88 -22.34
N SER A 359 13.82 -14.73 -22.44
CA SER A 359 15.28 -14.49 -22.33
C SER A 359 15.89 -14.20 -20.95
N LEU A 360 16.42 -15.26 -20.33
CA LEU A 360 17.63 -15.24 -19.48
C LEU A 360 18.88 -15.66 -20.28
N LYS A 361 18.81 -15.58 -21.63
CA LYS A 361 19.89 -15.88 -22.56
C LYS A 361 19.65 -15.06 -23.83
N GLU A 362 20.24 -13.89 -23.91
CA GLU A 362 20.62 -13.20 -25.16
C GLU A 362 21.28 -11.86 -24.77
N ASN A 363 22.59 -11.94 -24.57
CA ASN A 363 23.57 -10.91 -24.91
C ASN A 363 24.92 -11.65 -24.96
N SER A 364 25.09 -12.40 -26.06
CA SER A 364 26.39 -12.75 -26.62
C SER A 364 26.76 -11.68 -27.63
#